data_AF-A0AAP2K5U5-F1
#
_entry.id   AF-A0AAP2K5U5-F1
#
_cell.length_a   1.000
_cell.length_b   1.000
_cell.length_c   1.000
_cell.angle_alpha   90.00
_cell.angle_beta   90.00
_cell.angle_gamma   90.00
#
_symmetry.space_group_name_H-M   'P 1'
#
loop_
_entity.id
_entity.type
_entity.pdbx_description
1 polymer ?
#
loop_
_entity_poly.entity_id
_entity_poly.type
_entity_poly.pdbx_seq_one_letter_code
_entity_poly.pdbx_strand_id
1 'polypeptide(L)' 'MMKAMVYRGGDFGNAFEVKEIKRPIPKEHQILVKVNYSSLNNVDYERFKGKNLSLFA' A
#
# COMPACT_ATOMS: atom_id res chain seq x y z
N MET A 1 16.68 -6.27 2.09
CA MET A 1 15.50 -5.89 2.88
C MET A 1 15.10 -4.47 2.51
N MET A 2 13.82 -4.12 2.59
CA MET A 2 13.31 -2.76 2.40
C MET A 2 12.17 -2.46 3.38
N LYS A 3 11.94 -1.19 3.71
CA LYS A 3 10.80 -0.79 4.52
C LYS A 3 9.56 -0.62 3.65
N ALA A 4 8.41 -1.06 4.15
CA ALA A 4 7.12 -0.84 3.53
C ALA A 4 6.07 -0.50 4.60
N MET A 5 5.14 0.39 4.24
CA MET A 5 3.94 0.64 5.04
C MET A 5 2.88 -0.41 4.71
N VAL A 6 2.39 -1.12 5.71
CA VAL A 6 1.46 -2.24 5.56
C VAL A 6 0.18 -1.92 6.34
N TYR A 7 -0.97 -2.11 5.69
CA TYR A 7 -2.27 -2.03 6.36
C TYR A 7 -2.52 -3.30 7.18
N ARG A 8 -2.82 -3.14 8.47
CA ARG A 8 -3.13 -4.25 9.40
C ARG A 8 -4.60 -4.33 9.80
N GLY A 9 -5.43 -3.39 9.38
CA GLY A 9 -6.79 -3.23 9.92
C GLY A 9 -6.79 -2.62 11.32
N GLY A 10 -7.94 -2.58 11.97
CA GLY A 10 -8.13 -1.91 13.27
C GLY A 10 -8.59 -0.45 13.14
N ASP A 11 -8.63 0.26 14.26
CA ASP A 11 -9.10 1.64 14.31
C ASP A 11 -8.17 2.60 13.57
N PHE A 12 -8.72 3.70 13.04
CA PHE A 12 -8.03 4.65 12.17
C PHE A 12 -6.68 5.19 12.71
N GLY A 13 -6.49 5.19 14.03
CA GLY A 13 -5.25 5.65 14.66
C GLY A 13 -4.05 4.70 14.50
N ASN A 14 -4.27 3.40 14.28
CA ASN A 14 -3.21 2.37 14.31
C ASN A 14 -3.28 1.39 13.12
N ALA A 15 -3.99 1.75 12.06
CA ALA A 15 -4.26 0.85 10.93
C ALA A 15 -3.02 0.51 10.07
N PHE A 16 -1.91 1.25 10.23
CA PHE A 16 -0.69 1.08 9.45
C PHE A 16 0.51 0.76 10.32
N GLU A 17 1.41 -0.06 9.76
CA GLU A 17 2.70 -0.36 10.36
C GLU A 17 3.81 -0.31 9.31
N VAL A 18 4.99 0.17 9.73
CA VAL A 18 6.22 0.02 8.94
C VAL A 18 6.84 -1.35 9.21
N LYS A 19 6.97 -2.17 8.16
CA LYS A 19 7.62 -3.48 8.21
C LYS A 19 8.86 -3.54 7.35
N GLU A 20 9.84 -4.32 7.79
CA GLU A 20 10.91 -4.79 6.90
C GLU A 20 10.43 -5.98 6.08
N ILE A 21 10.58 -5.88 4.76
CA ILE A 21 10.20 -6.93 3.82
C ILE A 21 11.36 -7.26 2.88
N LYS A 22 11.33 -8.46 2.29
CA LYS A 22 12.27 -8.84 1.24
C LYS A 22 12.06 -7.94 0.03
N ARG A 23 13.15 -7.52 -0.60
CA ARG A 23 13.09 -6.74 -1.85
C ARG A 23 12.46 -7.64 -2.92
N PRO A 24 11.37 -7.22 -3.58
CA PRO A 24 10.73 -8.06 -4.59
C PRO A 24 11.65 -8.22 -5.82
N ILE A 25 11.57 -9.39 -6.45
CA ILE A 25 12.22 -9.69 -7.73
C ILE A 25 11.14 -9.55 -8.80
N PRO A 26 11.27 -8.62 -9.77
CA PRO A 26 10.28 -8.45 -10.83
C PRO A 26 10.21 -9.71 -11.70
N LYS A 27 9.00 -10.09 -12.13
CA LYS A 27 8.77 -11.16 -13.10
C LYS A 27 8.95 -10.64 -14.54
N GLU A 28 8.79 -11.53 -15.51
CA GLU A 28 8.71 -11.14 -16.92
C GLU A 28 7.66 -10.04 -17.12
N HIS A 29 8.01 -9.02 -17.92
CA HIS A 29 7.20 -7.81 -18.17
C HIS A 29 6.88 -6.95 -16.92
N GLN A 30 7.66 -7.06 -15.84
CA GLN A 30 7.55 -6.16 -14.68
C GLN A 30 8.84 -5.36 -14.48
N ILE A 31 8.70 -4.17 -13.89
CA ILE A 31 9.83 -3.35 -13.46
C ILE A 31 9.80 -3.14 -11.95
N LEU A 32 10.98 -3.02 -11.36
CA LEU A 32 11.11 -2.64 -9.95
C LEU A 32 11.34 -1.14 -9.83
N VAL A 33 10.44 -0.46 -9.13
CA VAL A 33 10.50 0.99 -8.93
C VAL A 33 10.96 1.32 -7.51
N LYS A 34 11.93 2.24 -7.38
CA LYS A 34 12.26 2.87 -6.10
C LYS A 34 11.33 4.07 -5.87
N VAL A 35 10.47 3.97 -4.87
CA VAL A 35 9.57 5.06 -4.49
C VAL A 35 10.36 6.08 -3.65
N ASN A 36 10.54 7.30 -4.17
CA ASN A 36 11.11 8.41 -3.40
C ASN A 36 10.00 9.25 -2.73
N TYR A 37 8.85 9.39 -3.39
CA TYR A 37 7.68 10.14 -2.93
C TYR A 37 6.39 9.47 -3.39
N SER A 38 5.30 9.68 -2.65
CA SER A 38 3.93 9.27 -3.00
C SER A 38 2.95 10.30 -2.47
N SER A 39 1.77 10.40 -3.08
CA SER A 39 0.68 11.27 -2.60
C SER A 39 -0.25 10.53 -1.64
N LEU A 40 -1.01 11.30 -0.86
CA LEU A 40 -2.23 10.86 -0.19
C LEU A 40 -3.42 11.37 -0.98
N ASN A 41 -4.38 10.49 -1.24
CA ASN A 41 -5.58 10.78 -2.02
C ASN A 41 -6.82 10.35 -1.23
N ASN A 42 -7.98 10.91 -1.56
CA ASN A 42 -9.26 10.51 -0.98
C ASN A 42 -9.54 9.00 -1.15
N VAL A 43 -9.13 8.41 -2.28
CA VAL A 43 -9.28 6.97 -2.54
C VAL A 43 -8.49 6.10 -1.56
N ASP A 44 -7.37 6.59 -1.04
CA ASP A 44 -6.62 5.86 -0.01
C ASP A 44 -7.48 5.71 1.24
N TYR A 45 -8.10 6.79 1.72
CA TYR A 45 -9.00 6.73 2.87
C TYR A 45 -10.20 5.80 2.64
N GLU A 46 -10.88 5.93 1.50
CA GLU A 46 -12.05 5.10 1.18
C GLU A 46 -11.69 3.61 1.07
N ARG A 47 -10.50 3.28 0.53
CA ARG A 47 -9.98 1.91 0.47
C ARG A 47 -9.96 1.22 1.83
N PHE A 48 -9.65 1.96 2.89
CA PHE A 48 -9.47 1.40 4.23
C PHE A 48 -10.74 1.39 5.08
N LYS A 49 -11.86 1.95 4.59
CA LYS A 49 -13.17 1.90 5.26
C LYS A 49 -13.98 0.64 4.97
N GLY A 50 -13.44 -0.31 4.19
CA GLY A 50 -14.14 -1.55 3.84
C GLY A 50 -15.33 -1.35 2.87
N LYS A 51 -15.47 -0.16 2.27
CA LYS A 51 -16.38 0.01 1.13
C LYS A 51 -15.73 -0.64 -0.09
N ASN A 52 -16.45 -1.55 -0.74
CA ASN A 52 -16.04 -2.11 -2.03
C ASN A 52 -15.76 -0.95 -2.99
N LEU A 53 -14.48 -0.72 -3.28
CA LEU A 53 -14.07 0.22 -4.30
C LEU A 53 -14.42 -0.40 -5.66
N SER A 54 -15.57 -0.03 -6.23
CA SER A 54 -15.80 -0.17 -7.67
C SER A 54 -14.99 0.92 -8.40
N LEU A 55 -13.65 0.83 -8.35
CA LEU A 55 -12.81 1.69 -9.18
C LEU A 55 -12.65 1.17 -10.62
N PHE A 56 -13.27 0.02 -10.92
CA PHE A 56 -13.48 -0.49 -12.26
C PHE A 56 -14.83 -1.22 -12.29
N ALA A 57 -15.90 -0.49 -12.60
CA ALA A 57 -17.07 -1.01 -13.28
C ALA A 57 -17.20 -0.24 -14.60
#